data_AF-A0A924XYT1-F1
#
_entry.id   AF-A0A924XYT1-F1
#
_cell.length_a   1.000
_cell.length_b   1.000
_cell.length_c   1.000
_cell.angle_alpha   90.00
_cell.angle_beta   90.00
_cell.angle_gamma   90.00
#
_symmetry.space_group_name_H-M   'P 1'
#
loop_
_entity.id
_entity.type
_entity.pdbx_description
1 polymer ?
#
loop_
_entity_poly.entity_id
_entity_poly.type
_entity_poly.pdbx_seq_one_letter_code
_entity_poly.pdbx_strand_id
1 'polypeptide(L)'
;YDFVNKDADPFDDHGHGTHVAGTIAESTNNNEGVAGLAYESTIMPIKVLAANGSGYSSDIADAIRYAADNGANVINMSLGSNQPSSVIQKACQYAAKKGVTIVCAAGNGFGEPVGYPAAFPECIAISSVGPSGKIATYSSYGKEVALAAPGGDMMESGNAKDGILQNTVMTGKGDRAKGDDYYAFQGTSMASPHAAAVAALIVSQGVNDPARVRDILTKSATPNGEPNKYGAGILSASGAVSLANAVEGVKLRHILLFGGAFLLMAIGPRRSFWTRAGMAGALGVGFFGADAAASVFGANSPWNLLTFSAVLPAVAYLGARKSLGAAKMTGAFALGVAVNLWAGWHNDLTPFTSYAFGSAATPWTLMNMGAAFVIANFAGWKAVKLSGGTETVAAK
;
A
#
# COMPACT_ATOMS: atom_id res chain seq x y z
N TYR A 1 -8.52 14.52 22.72
CA TYR A 1 -9.65 14.56 23.68
C TYR A 1 -9.43 13.49 24.73
N ASP A 2 -9.71 13.81 25.98
CA ASP A 2 -9.57 12.91 27.11
C ASP A 2 -10.93 12.33 27.52
N PHE A 3 -11.15 11.04 27.24
CA PHE A 3 -12.34 10.33 27.67
C PHE A 3 -12.26 9.83 29.11
N VAL A 4 -11.11 9.86 29.77
CA VAL A 4 -10.94 9.52 31.18
C VAL A 4 -11.34 10.71 32.06
N ASN A 5 -10.76 11.89 31.80
CA ASN A 5 -11.02 13.10 32.59
C ASN A 5 -12.14 14.00 32.00
N LYS A 6 -12.62 13.67 30.80
CA LYS A 6 -13.72 14.37 30.09
C LYS A 6 -13.38 15.83 29.75
N ASP A 7 -12.19 16.04 29.21
CA ASP A 7 -11.71 17.35 28.77
C ASP A 7 -10.97 17.29 27.42
N ALA A 8 -10.49 18.45 26.97
CA ALA A 8 -9.81 18.59 25.68
C ALA A 8 -8.31 18.22 25.72
N ASP A 9 -7.74 17.91 26.88
CA ASP A 9 -6.31 17.71 27.10
C ASP A 9 -5.96 16.22 27.33
N PRO A 10 -5.64 15.45 26.26
CA PRO A 10 -5.29 14.03 26.36
C PRO A 10 -3.85 13.80 26.85
N PHE A 11 -3.44 14.47 27.93
CA PHE A 11 -2.09 14.38 28.49
C PHE A 11 -1.74 12.93 28.89
N ASP A 12 -0.55 12.46 28.52
CA ASP A 12 -0.09 11.12 28.90
C ASP A 12 0.53 11.14 30.30
N ASP A 13 -0.22 10.62 31.26
CA ASP A 13 0.19 10.44 32.65
C ASP A 13 0.66 9.00 32.95
N HIS A 14 0.98 8.21 31.92
CA HIS A 14 1.49 6.83 32.02
C HIS A 14 2.80 6.60 31.24
N GLY A 15 2.96 7.20 30.06
CA GLY A 15 4.08 6.96 29.14
C GLY A 15 3.85 5.89 28.08
N HIS A 16 2.74 5.16 28.15
CA HIS A 16 2.45 4.15 27.13
C HIS A 16 1.98 4.82 25.82
N GLY A 17 1.16 5.85 25.92
CA GLY A 17 0.59 6.54 24.77
C GLY A 17 1.64 7.28 23.96
N THR A 18 2.54 8.00 24.64
CA THR A 18 3.64 8.73 24.01
C THR A 18 4.60 7.78 23.28
N HIS A 19 4.98 6.66 23.89
CA HIS A 19 5.86 5.64 23.26
C HIS A 19 5.22 5.04 21.99
N VAL A 20 3.93 4.71 22.07
CA VAL A 20 3.14 4.21 20.93
C VAL A 20 3.04 5.25 19.83
N ALA A 21 2.76 6.50 20.17
CA ALA A 21 2.67 7.60 19.21
C ALA A 21 4.03 7.88 18.52
N GLY A 22 5.12 7.84 19.28
CA GLY A 22 6.49 8.01 18.75
C GLY A 22 6.85 6.92 17.73
N THR A 23 6.49 5.66 18.02
CA THR A 23 6.66 4.57 17.05
C THR A 23 5.99 4.84 15.70
N ILE A 24 4.85 5.55 15.71
CA ILE A 24 4.14 5.93 14.49
C ILE A 24 4.79 7.13 13.81
N ALA A 25 4.93 8.25 14.52
CA ALA A 25 5.26 9.54 13.90
C ALA A 25 6.13 10.44 14.77
N GLU A 26 7.11 9.88 15.50
CA GLU A 26 8.15 10.69 16.12
C GLU A 26 8.88 11.55 15.07
N SER A 27 9.22 12.78 15.47
CA SER A 27 9.96 13.71 14.63
C SER A 27 11.26 13.07 14.16
N THR A 28 11.51 13.10 12.85
CA THR A 28 12.61 12.40 12.21
C THR A 28 13.45 13.38 11.38
N ASN A 29 14.72 13.05 11.10
CA ASN A 29 15.69 13.90 10.39
C ASN A 29 16.11 15.19 11.13
N ASN A 30 16.10 15.17 12.46
CA ASN A 30 16.52 16.28 13.33
C ASN A 30 17.87 16.06 14.03
N ASN A 31 18.58 14.95 13.74
CA ASN A 31 19.82 14.51 14.41
C ASN A 31 19.67 14.17 15.90
N GLU A 32 18.47 13.87 16.37
CA GLU A 32 18.20 13.51 17.76
C GLU A 32 17.49 12.16 17.85
N GLY A 33 17.86 11.35 18.85
CA GLY A 33 17.09 10.17 19.24
C GLY A 33 16.89 9.11 18.16
N VAL A 34 15.61 8.88 17.86
CA VAL A 34 15.08 7.77 17.05
C VAL A 34 14.11 8.31 15.99
N ALA A 35 13.39 7.44 15.28
CA ALA A 35 12.56 7.83 14.15
C ALA A 35 11.16 7.20 14.21
N GLY A 36 10.15 8.00 13.86
CA GLY A 36 8.81 7.51 13.58
C GLY A 36 8.75 6.89 12.18
N LEU A 37 8.01 5.79 12.03
CA LEU A 37 7.93 5.09 10.73
C LEU A 37 7.17 5.90 9.66
N ALA A 38 6.16 6.65 10.07
CA ALA A 38 5.34 7.52 9.24
C ALA A 38 5.40 8.96 9.79
N TYR A 39 6.62 9.49 9.90
CA TYR A 39 6.96 10.77 10.56
C TYR A 39 6.28 12.03 10.00
N GLU A 40 5.66 11.96 8.81
CA GLU A 40 4.84 13.06 8.26
C GLU A 40 3.35 12.93 8.62
N SER A 41 2.96 11.87 9.34
CA SER A 41 1.58 11.67 9.78
C SER A 41 1.23 12.62 10.91
N THR A 42 0.00 13.15 10.88
CA THR A 42 -0.55 13.90 12.02
C THR A 42 -1.12 12.93 13.04
N ILE A 43 -0.71 13.06 14.31
CA ILE A 43 -1.25 12.27 15.42
C ILE A 43 -2.48 12.95 16.01
N MET A 44 -3.54 12.17 16.24
CA MET A 44 -4.73 12.58 17.00
C MET A 44 -4.72 11.87 18.36
N PRO A 45 -4.23 12.52 19.44
CA PRO A 45 -4.20 11.87 20.75
C PRO A 45 -5.61 11.76 21.34
N ILE A 46 -6.00 10.54 21.68
CA ILE A 46 -7.28 10.24 22.33
C ILE A 46 -7.02 9.37 23.55
N LYS A 47 -7.21 9.94 24.73
CA LYS A 47 -6.95 9.25 25.99
C LYS A 47 -8.18 8.47 26.43
N VAL A 48 -8.02 7.15 26.54
CA VAL A 48 -9.06 6.20 26.97
C VAL A 48 -8.62 5.30 28.12
N LEU A 49 -7.34 5.36 28.48
CA LEU A 49 -6.76 4.64 29.60
C LEU A 49 -6.23 5.66 30.63
N ALA A 50 -6.54 5.41 31.89
CA ALA A 50 -6.07 6.22 33.02
C ALA A 50 -4.58 5.96 33.30
N ALA A 51 -4.00 6.70 34.25
CA ALA A 51 -2.59 6.58 34.67
C ALA A 51 -2.15 5.16 35.09
N ASN A 52 -3.09 4.26 35.40
CA ASN A 52 -2.82 2.86 35.72
C ASN A 52 -2.91 1.91 34.51
N GLY A 53 -3.09 2.45 33.29
CA GLY A 53 -3.16 1.68 32.05
C GLY A 53 -4.51 1.00 31.81
N SER A 54 -5.54 1.31 32.59
CA SER A 54 -6.89 0.71 32.47
C SER A 54 -7.95 1.72 32.05
N GLY A 55 -9.03 1.25 31.43
CA GLY A 55 -10.14 2.10 30.97
C GLY A 55 -11.44 1.33 30.78
N TYR A 56 -12.53 2.06 30.54
CA TYR A 56 -13.86 1.47 30.35
C TYR A 56 -14.14 1.18 28.87
N SER A 57 -14.85 0.08 28.62
CA SER A 57 -15.27 -0.26 27.25
C SER A 57 -16.17 0.80 26.60
N SER A 58 -16.95 1.54 27.39
CA SER A 58 -17.76 2.67 26.91
C SER A 58 -16.88 3.79 26.38
N ASP A 59 -15.85 4.20 27.14
CA ASP A 59 -14.94 5.27 26.75
C ASP A 59 -14.15 4.90 25.49
N ILE A 60 -13.69 3.64 25.40
CA ILE A 60 -13.02 3.12 24.20
C ILE A 60 -13.97 3.15 22.99
N ALA A 61 -15.23 2.74 23.15
CA ALA A 61 -16.18 2.73 22.06
C ALA A 61 -16.56 4.14 21.58
N ASP A 62 -16.70 5.10 22.49
CA ASP A 62 -16.97 6.50 22.14
C ASP A 62 -15.74 7.14 21.47
N ALA A 63 -14.54 6.84 21.95
CA ALA A 63 -13.28 7.28 21.35
C ALA A 63 -13.09 6.77 19.91
N ILE A 64 -13.43 5.50 19.63
CA ILE A 64 -13.36 4.95 18.27
C ILE A 64 -14.30 5.73 17.33
N ARG A 65 -15.52 6.04 17.79
CA ARG A 65 -16.47 6.85 17.01
C ARG A 65 -15.95 8.28 16.82
N TYR A 66 -15.46 8.89 17.88
CA TYR A 66 -14.88 10.23 17.85
C TYR A 66 -13.72 10.32 16.84
N ALA A 67 -12.78 9.37 16.86
CA ALA A 67 -11.68 9.32 15.91
C ALA A 67 -12.17 9.27 14.46
N ALA A 68 -13.13 8.39 14.18
CA ALA A 68 -13.72 8.26 12.84
C ALA A 68 -14.52 9.49 12.39
N ASP A 69 -15.14 10.20 13.33
CA ASP A 69 -15.90 11.43 13.05
C ASP A 69 -14.98 12.65 12.85
N ASN A 70 -13.78 12.63 13.43
CA ASN A 70 -12.82 13.74 13.40
C ASN A 70 -11.68 13.53 12.40
N GLY A 71 -11.85 12.61 11.44
CA GLY A 71 -10.95 12.49 10.28
C GLY A 71 -9.73 11.58 10.47
N ALA A 72 -9.74 10.69 11.46
CA ALA A 72 -8.69 9.67 11.55
C ALA A 72 -8.76 8.71 10.35
N ASN A 73 -7.65 8.50 9.65
CA ASN A 73 -7.54 7.50 8.58
C ASN A 73 -7.18 6.11 9.13
N VAL A 74 -6.38 6.08 10.21
CA VAL A 74 -5.93 4.88 10.90
C VAL A 74 -6.13 5.07 12.41
N ILE A 75 -6.69 4.06 13.07
CA ILE A 75 -6.80 3.98 14.53
C ILE A 75 -5.88 2.87 15.00
N ASN A 76 -4.94 3.19 15.89
CA ASN A 76 -4.12 2.21 16.60
C ASN A 76 -4.69 1.96 18.00
N MET A 77 -4.98 0.70 18.32
CA MET A 77 -5.42 0.25 19.65
C MET A 77 -4.38 -0.71 20.23
N SER A 78 -3.36 -0.13 20.87
CA SER A 78 -2.36 -0.85 21.66
C SER A 78 -2.88 -1.27 23.04
N LEU A 79 -4.12 -1.77 23.09
CA LEU A 79 -4.86 -2.14 24.29
C LEU A 79 -5.65 -3.43 24.01
N GLY A 80 -6.13 -4.10 25.07
CA GLY A 80 -6.99 -5.25 24.88
C GLY A 80 -7.53 -5.86 26.16
N SER A 81 -8.41 -6.83 25.99
CA SER A 81 -9.00 -7.65 27.04
C SER A 81 -9.30 -9.06 26.53
N ASN A 82 -9.49 -10.02 27.44
CA ASN A 82 -9.78 -11.41 27.07
C ASN A 82 -11.26 -11.63 26.70
N GLN A 83 -12.13 -10.64 26.90
CA GLN A 83 -13.57 -10.78 26.71
C GLN A 83 -14.07 -9.84 25.60
N PRO A 84 -14.95 -10.32 24.71
CA PRO A 84 -15.53 -9.47 23.68
C PRO A 84 -16.48 -8.44 24.29
N SER A 85 -16.47 -7.23 23.72
CA SER A 85 -17.40 -6.17 24.08
C SER A 85 -18.23 -5.77 22.86
N SER A 86 -19.55 -5.96 22.95
CA SER A 86 -20.47 -5.63 21.86
C SER A 86 -20.49 -4.14 21.53
N VAL A 87 -20.21 -3.28 22.52
CA VAL A 87 -20.19 -1.82 22.33
C VAL A 87 -18.95 -1.39 21.53
N ILE A 88 -17.80 -2.02 21.81
CA ILE A 88 -16.56 -1.81 21.07
C ILE A 88 -16.69 -2.38 19.66
N GLN A 89 -17.23 -3.58 19.50
CA GLN A 89 -17.42 -4.18 18.17
C GLN A 89 -18.27 -3.29 17.25
N LYS A 90 -19.39 -2.76 17.76
CA LYS A 90 -20.23 -1.82 17.02
C LYS A 90 -19.50 -0.53 16.67
N ALA A 91 -18.57 -0.08 17.51
CA ALA A 91 -17.75 1.10 17.23
C ALA A 91 -16.70 0.79 16.14
N CYS A 92 -16.03 -0.36 16.20
CA CYS A 92 -15.11 -0.81 15.16
C CYS A 92 -15.83 -0.94 13.80
N GLN A 93 -17.03 -1.50 13.78
CA GLN A 93 -17.88 -1.56 12.57
C GLN A 93 -18.23 -0.18 12.03
N TYR A 94 -18.52 0.77 12.91
CA TYR A 94 -18.82 2.14 12.52
C TYR A 94 -17.59 2.81 11.88
N ALA A 95 -16.43 2.72 12.52
CA ALA A 95 -15.18 3.28 12.00
C ALA A 95 -14.77 2.64 10.67
N ALA A 96 -14.83 1.31 10.56
CA ALA A 96 -14.53 0.60 9.32
C ALA A 96 -15.48 1.01 8.17
N LYS A 97 -16.78 1.18 8.43
CA LYS A 97 -17.75 1.68 7.43
C LYS A 97 -17.47 3.12 6.98
N LYS A 98 -16.78 3.92 7.81
CA LYS A 98 -16.30 5.25 7.46
C LYS A 98 -14.96 5.25 6.70
N GLY A 99 -14.41 4.07 6.40
CA GLY A 99 -13.13 3.94 5.71
C GLY A 99 -11.92 4.06 6.64
N VAL A 100 -12.11 3.92 7.96
CA VAL A 100 -11.00 3.99 8.92
C VAL A 100 -10.37 2.62 9.11
N THR A 101 -9.07 2.51 8.91
CA THR A 101 -8.31 1.28 9.17
C THR A 101 -8.04 1.13 10.66
N ILE A 102 -8.31 -0.05 11.22
CA ILE A 102 -8.19 -0.31 12.66
C ILE A 102 -7.10 -1.36 12.89
N VAL A 103 -6.03 -0.97 13.58
CA VAL A 103 -4.88 -1.83 13.90
C VAL A 103 -4.83 -2.07 15.40
N CYS A 104 -4.70 -3.32 15.84
CA CYS A 104 -4.82 -3.70 17.25
C CYS A 104 -3.71 -4.66 17.68
N ALA A 105 -3.25 -4.49 18.92
CA ALA A 105 -2.33 -5.42 19.57
C ALA A 105 -3.01 -6.77 19.86
N ALA A 106 -2.36 -7.89 19.50
CA ALA A 106 -2.94 -9.21 19.70
C ALA A 106 -3.07 -9.62 21.18
N GLY A 107 -2.23 -9.07 22.06
CA GLY A 107 -2.19 -9.39 23.49
C GLY A 107 -0.82 -9.91 23.94
N ASN A 108 -0.58 -9.87 25.24
CA ASN A 108 0.69 -10.28 25.86
C ASN A 108 0.50 -11.48 26.81
N GLY A 109 -0.34 -12.45 26.41
CA GLY A 109 -0.76 -13.56 27.24
C GLY A 109 0.15 -14.78 27.23
N PHE A 110 1.38 -14.74 26.71
CA PHE A 110 2.28 -15.90 26.61
C PHE A 110 1.71 -17.06 25.77
N GLY A 111 1.25 -16.75 24.56
CA GLY A 111 0.68 -17.73 23.63
C GLY A 111 -0.80 -18.01 23.83
N GLU A 112 -1.47 -17.30 24.74
CA GLU A 112 -2.93 -17.26 24.82
C GLU A 112 -3.56 -16.75 23.51
N PRO A 113 -4.84 -17.08 23.25
CA PRO A 113 -5.57 -16.59 22.09
C PRO A 113 -5.54 -15.06 21.96
N VAL A 114 -5.73 -14.58 20.73
CA VAL A 114 -5.84 -13.15 20.41
C VAL A 114 -6.97 -12.51 21.22
N GLY A 115 -6.66 -11.42 21.92
CA GLY A 115 -7.63 -10.66 22.71
C GLY A 115 -8.52 -9.74 21.87
N TYR A 116 -9.47 -9.06 22.53
CA TYR A 116 -10.35 -8.08 21.93
C TYR A 116 -9.88 -6.66 22.26
N PRO A 117 -9.91 -5.71 21.30
CA PRO A 117 -10.66 -5.76 20.03
C PRO A 117 -9.92 -6.43 18.85
N ALA A 118 -8.67 -6.86 19.00
CA ALA A 118 -7.89 -7.41 17.89
C ALA A 118 -8.56 -8.61 17.19
N ALA A 119 -9.24 -9.46 17.95
CA ALA A 119 -9.97 -10.61 17.42
C ALA A 119 -11.25 -10.26 16.62
N PHE A 120 -11.68 -8.99 16.57
CA PHE A 120 -12.80 -8.60 15.72
C PHE A 120 -12.43 -8.59 14.23
N PRO A 121 -13.32 -9.04 13.32
CA PRO A 121 -13.03 -9.06 11.88
C PRO A 121 -12.68 -7.69 11.28
N GLU A 122 -13.20 -6.62 11.86
CA GLU A 122 -12.95 -5.23 11.45
C GLU A 122 -11.54 -4.76 11.80
N CYS A 123 -10.86 -5.46 12.70
CA CYS A 123 -9.53 -5.11 13.21
C CYS A 123 -8.44 -5.94 12.52
N ILE A 124 -7.26 -5.33 12.40
CA ILE A 124 -6.02 -5.99 11.97
C ILE A 124 -5.24 -6.36 13.23
N ALA A 125 -5.24 -7.64 13.61
CA ALA A 125 -4.53 -8.14 14.78
C ALA A 125 -3.03 -8.31 14.50
N ILE A 126 -2.20 -7.73 15.36
CA ILE A 126 -0.74 -7.72 15.22
C ILE A 126 -0.10 -8.48 16.37
N SER A 127 0.61 -9.57 16.05
CA SER A 127 1.47 -10.28 16.99
C SER A 127 2.88 -9.67 17.03
N SER A 128 3.66 -10.01 18.06
CA SER A 128 4.97 -9.39 18.31
C SER A 128 6.11 -10.33 17.95
N VAL A 129 7.13 -9.81 17.26
CA VAL A 129 8.44 -10.46 17.11
C VAL A 129 9.54 -9.70 17.85
N GLY A 130 10.52 -10.45 18.35
CA GLY A 130 11.77 -9.92 18.88
C GLY A 130 12.79 -9.58 17.79
N PRO A 131 13.99 -9.10 18.16
CA PRO A 131 15.03 -8.68 17.22
C PRO A 131 15.50 -9.79 16.26
N SER A 132 15.39 -11.07 16.66
CA SER A 132 15.73 -12.21 15.82
C SER A 132 14.66 -12.56 14.77
N GLY A 133 13.53 -11.86 14.76
CA GLY A 133 12.36 -12.20 13.94
C GLY A 133 11.58 -13.41 14.44
N LYS A 134 11.92 -13.95 15.61
CA LYS A 134 11.11 -14.98 16.30
C LYS A 134 9.94 -14.31 17.02
N ILE A 135 8.83 -15.04 17.12
CA ILE A 135 7.69 -14.62 17.94
C ILE A 135 8.18 -14.33 19.37
N ALA A 136 7.81 -13.18 19.90
CA ALA A 136 8.17 -12.79 21.25
C ALA A 136 7.50 -13.72 22.26
N THR A 137 8.22 -14.06 23.33
CA THR A 137 7.81 -15.07 24.33
C THR A 137 6.44 -14.77 24.95
N TYR A 138 6.09 -13.50 25.10
CA TYR A 138 4.83 -13.05 25.67
C TYR A 138 3.68 -12.92 24.65
N SER A 139 3.95 -12.98 23.34
CA SER A 139 2.94 -12.63 22.33
C SER A 139 1.74 -13.59 22.38
N SER A 140 0.54 -13.04 22.44
CA SER A 140 -0.67 -13.77 22.08
C SER A 140 -0.71 -14.02 20.58
N TYR A 141 -1.35 -15.13 20.18
CA TYR A 141 -1.45 -15.52 18.78
C TYR A 141 -2.67 -16.42 18.53
N GLY A 142 -3.02 -16.63 17.27
CA GLY A 142 -4.25 -17.31 16.86
C GLY A 142 -4.55 -17.07 15.39
N LYS A 143 -5.62 -17.71 14.88
CA LYS A 143 -6.04 -17.59 13.47
C LYS A 143 -6.42 -16.16 13.08
N GLU A 144 -6.70 -15.30 14.05
CA GLU A 144 -7.07 -13.90 13.89
C GLU A 144 -5.86 -13.01 13.56
N VAL A 145 -4.63 -13.45 13.87
CA VAL A 145 -3.40 -12.70 13.57
C VAL A 145 -3.30 -12.46 12.08
N ALA A 146 -3.26 -11.17 11.69
CA ALA A 146 -3.10 -10.79 10.29
C ALA A 146 -1.63 -10.84 9.86
N LEU A 147 -0.74 -10.31 10.69
CA LEU A 147 0.71 -10.34 10.51
C LEU A 147 1.43 -10.08 11.84
N ALA A 148 2.73 -10.33 11.88
CA ALA A 148 3.59 -9.96 13.00
C ALA A 148 4.38 -8.66 12.71
N ALA A 149 4.72 -7.91 13.76
CA ALA A 149 5.56 -6.73 13.65
C ALA A 149 6.55 -6.63 14.84
N PRO A 150 7.61 -5.81 14.74
CA PRO A 150 8.56 -5.64 15.84
C PRO A 150 7.90 -5.07 17.09
N GLY A 151 7.85 -5.87 18.16
CA GLY A 151 7.43 -5.40 19.48
C GLY A 151 8.47 -5.66 20.57
N GLY A 152 9.62 -6.21 20.19
CA GLY A 152 10.75 -6.48 21.08
C GLY A 152 10.58 -7.75 21.92
N ASP A 153 11.69 -8.32 22.39
CA ASP A 153 11.67 -9.42 23.36
C ASP A 153 12.93 -9.39 24.25
N MET A 154 12.83 -8.69 25.38
CA MET A 154 13.91 -8.62 26.37
C MET A 154 14.15 -9.96 27.07
N MET A 155 13.27 -10.96 26.92
CA MET A 155 13.52 -12.31 27.43
C MET A 155 14.47 -13.10 26.52
N GLU A 156 14.68 -12.66 25.26
CA GLU A 156 15.53 -13.38 24.31
C GLU A 156 17.00 -13.33 24.73
N SER A 157 17.57 -12.13 24.99
CA SER A 157 18.95 -12.00 25.50
C SER A 157 19.05 -11.49 26.93
N GLY A 158 17.92 -11.24 27.61
CA GLY A 158 17.89 -10.68 28.96
C GLY A 158 18.27 -9.19 29.00
N ASN A 159 18.18 -8.47 27.88
CA ASN A 159 18.68 -7.11 27.75
C ASN A 159 17.62 -6.14 27.22
N ALA A 160 17.56 -4.93 27.80
CA ALA A 160 16.63 -3.87 27.40
C ALA A 160 16.81 -3.44 25.93
N LYS A 161 18.00 -3.63 25.34
CA LYS A 161 18.27 -3.35 23.92
C LYS A 161 17.40 -4.16 22.95
N ASP A 162 16.80 -5.25 23.41
CA ASP A 162 15.92 -6.09 22.59
C ASP A 162 14.47 -5.57 22.60
N GLY A 163 14.19 -4.48 23.32
CA GLY A 163 12.92 -3.75 23.26
C GLY A 163 12.88 -2.73 22.12
N ILE A 164 11.73 -2.06 22.00
CA ILE A 164 11.53 -0.92 21.10
C ILE A 164 11.85 0.37 21.86
N LEU A 165 12.89 1.08 21.45
CA LEU A 165 13.30 2.36 22.03
C LEU A 165 12.53 3.49 21.37
N GLN A 166 11.80 4.30 22.15
CA GLN A 166 11.17 5.55 21.69
C GLN A 166 11.21 6.62 22.77
N ASN A 167 11.10 7.89 22.35
CA ASN A 167 10.87 8.97 23.32
C ASN A 167 9.54 8.75 24.04
N THR A 168 9.57 8.87 25.36
CA THR A 168 8.35 8.78 26.17
C THR A 168 8.51 9.47 27.53
N VAL A 169 7.39 9.58 28.23
CA VAL A 169 7.31 10.16 29.57
C VAL A 169 7.29 9.04 30.60
N MET A 170 8.04 9.19 31.70
CA MET A 170 7.97 8.24 32.82
C MET A 170 7.28 8.89 34.01
N THR A 171 6.08 8.39 34.34
CA THR A 171 5.31 8.84 35.51
C THR A 171 5.51 7.86 36.67
N GLY A 172 6.26 8.28 37.68
CA GLY A 172 6.56 7.43 38.85
C GLY A 172 6.99 8.26 40.06
N LYS A 173 7.11 7.62 41.23
CA LYS A 173 7.75 8.20 42.43
C LYS A 173 9.14 7.59 42.64
N GLY A 174 10.13 8.42 43.02
CA GLY A 174 11.53 8.02 43.27
C GLY A 174 12.45 8.23 42.05
N ASP A 175 13.67 7.68 42.06
CA ASP A 175 14.72 7.84 41.03
C ASP A 175 14.33 7.36 39.60
N ARG A 176 13.10 6.84 39.45
CA ARG A 176 12.46 6.45 38.18
C ARG A 176 11.61 7.57 37.56
N ALA A 177 11.40 8.68 38.26
CA ALA A 177 10.73 9.89 37.76
C ALA A 177 11.73 10.77 36.98
N LYS A 178 12.37 10.22 35.95
CA LYS A 178 13.45 10.91 35.23
C LYS A 178 12.96 11.89 34.15
N GLY A 179 11.66 12.20 34.13
CA GLY A 179 11.07 13.05 33.10
C GLY A 179 11.04 12.37 31.74
N ASP A 180 10.97 13.18 30.70
CA ASP A 180 10.84 12.76 29.31
C ASP A 180 12.21 12.29 28.79
N ASP A 181 12.30 11.05 28.31
CA ASP A 181 13.54 10.45 27.80
C ASP A 181 13.23 9.26 26.87
N TYR A 182 14.25 8.63 26.30
CA TYR A 182 14.11 7.45 25.44
C TYR A 182 14.10 6.17 26.28
N TYR A 183 13.00 5.43 26.23
CA TYR A 183 12.85 4.17 26.96
C TYR A 183 12.52 3.00 26.04
N ALA A 184 13.13 1.86 26.33
CA ALA A 184 12.85 0.61 25.64
C ALA A 184 11.65 -0.07 26.30
N PHE A 185 10.57 -0.28 25.53
CA PHE A 185 9.41 -1.08 25.95
C PHE A 185 9.31 -2.36 25.13
N GLN A 186 8.55 -3.33 25.62
CA GLN A 186 8.19 -4.53 24.86
C GLN A 186 6.70 -4.80 24.94
N GLY A 187 6.12 -5.32 23.87
CA GLY A 187 4.72 -5.73 23.84
C GLY A 187 4.16 -5.81 22.42
N THR A 188 3.04 -6.52 22.27
CA THR A 188 2.18 -6.35 21.08
C THR A 188 1.65 -4.92 20.96
N SER A 189 1.60 -4.17 22.07
CA SER A 189 1.38 -2.72 22.10
C SER A 189 2.45 -1.92 21.35
N MET A 190 3.68 -2.41 21.21
CA MET A 190 4.75 -1.79 20.44
C MET A 190 4.79 -2.34 19.00
N ALA A 191 4.32 -3.56 18.78
CA ALA A 191 4.17 -4.12 17.43
C ALA A 191 3.03 -3.45 16.64
N SER A 192 1.87 -3.24 17.28
CA SER A 192 0.70 -2.59 16.69
C SER A 192 1.00 -1.23 16.01
N PRO A 193 1.70 -0.27 16.65
CA PRO A 193 2.00 1.02 16.03
C PRO A 193 2.94 0.92 14.84
N HIS A 194 3.84 -0.07 14.76
CA HIS A 194 4.63 -0.28 13.54
C HIS A 194 3.71 -0.59 12.35
N ALA A 195 2.72 -1.49 12.54
CA ALA A 195 1.76 -1.82 11.50
C ALA A 195 0.79 -0.65 11.22
N ALA A 196 0.40 0.13 12.22
CA ALA A 196 -0.41 1.33 12.05
C ALA A 196 0.33 2.42 11.23
N ALA A 197 1.63 2.58 11.45
CA ALA A 197 2.45 3.50 10.67
C ALA A 197 2.52 3.06 9.19
N VAL A 198 2.74 1.77 8.93
CA VAL A 198 2.74 1.26 7.54
C VAL A 198 1.34 1.37 6.92
N ALA A 199 0.26 1.17 7.69
CA ALA A 199 -1.09 1.46 7.22
C ALA A 199 -1.27 2.93 6.82
N ALA A 200 -0.72 3.87 7.60
CA ALA A 200 -0.73 5.30 7.26
C ALA A 200 0.06 5.59 5.98
N LEU A 201 1.21 4.94 5.77
CA LEU A 201 1.98 5.04 4.52
C LEU A 201 1.19 4.50 3.31
N ILE A 202 0.44 3.42 3.48
CA ILE A 202 -0.45 2.90 2.42
C ILE A 202 -1.57 3.89 2.11
N VAL A 203 -2.21 4.46 3.14
CA VAL A 203 -3.27 5.47 3.00
C VAL A 203 -2.75 6.72 2.31
N SER A 204 -1.51 7.16 2.60
CA SER A 204 -0.91 8.32 1.92
C SER A 204 -0.70 8.11 0.43
N GLN A 205 -0.64 6.85 -0.04
CA GLN A 205 -0.64 6.53 -1.48
C GLN A 205 -2.05 6.54 -2.10
N GLY A 206 -3.10 6.96 -1.38
CA GLY A 206 -4.47 7.04 -1.89
C GLY A 206 -5.33 5.80 -1.65
N VAL A 207 -4.81 4.78 -0.97
CA VAL A 207 -5.56 3.56 -0.65
C VAL A 207 -6.30 3.72 0.69
N ASN A 208 -7.54 4.19 0.62
CA ASN A 208 -8.35 4.52 1.81
C ASN A 208 -9.34 3.42 2.24
N ASP A 209 -9.50 2.34 1.47
CA ASP A 209 -10.40 1.24 1.84
C ASP A 209 -9.74 0.31 2.87
N PRO A 210 -10.30 0.12 4.09
CA PRO A 210 -9.67 -0.68 5.14
C PRO A 210 -9.39 -2.13 4.74
N ALA A 211 -10.27 -2.74 3.94
CA ALA A 211 -10.07 -4.11 3.46
C ALA A 211 -8.87 -4.17 2.50
N ARG A 212 -8.72 -3.16 1.62
CA ARG A 212 -7.55 -3.04 0.74
C ARG A 212 -6.26 -2.76 1.52
N VAL A 213 -6.28 -1.93 2.55
CA VAL A 213 -5.12 -1.69 3.42
C VAL A 213 -4.68 -3.00 4.08
N ARG A 214 -5.62 -3.77 4.65
CA ARG A 214 -5.35 -5.10 5.22
C ARG A 214 -4.76 -6.07 4.18
N ASP A 215 -5.31 -6.09 2.96
CA ASP A 215 -4.82 -6.95 1.88
C ASP A 215 -3.38 -6.60 1.48
N ILE A 216 -3.05 -5.30 1.40
CA ILE A 216 -1.70 -4.84 1.08
C ILE A 216 -0.72 -5.24 2.18
N LEU A 217 -1.05 -4.95 3.46
CA LEU A 217 -0.21 -5.30 4.61
C LEU A 217 0.11 -6.79 4.67
N THR A 218 -0.91 -7.63 4.43
CA THR A 218 -0.76 -9.10 4.49
C THR A 218 -0.01 -9.64 3.28
N LYS A 219 -0.29 -9.16 2.06
CA LYS A 219 0.40 -9.62 0.85
C LYS A 219 1.86 -9.15 0.75
N SER A 220 2.19 -8.02 1.35
CA SER A 220 3.56 -7.52 1.36
C SER A 220 4.43 -8.09 2.48
N ALA A 221 3.82 -8.72 3.49
CA ALA A 221 4.53 -9.30 4.63
C ALA A 221 5.56 -10.33 4.15
N THR A 222 6.73 -10.33 4.78
CA THR A 222 7.76 -11.34 4.54
C THR A 222 7.35 -12.65 5.22
N PRO A 223 7.07 -13.73 4.46
CA PRO A 223 6.58 -14.98 5.05
C PRO A 223 7.52 -15.51 6.13
N ASN A 224 6.97 -15.92 7.28
CA ASN A 224 7.75 -16.48 8.37
C ASN A 224 6.90 -17.46 9.19
N GLY A 225 7.51 -18.59 9.56
CA GLY A 225 7.00 -19.50 10.57
C GLY A 225 5.55 -19.98 10.37
N GLU A 226 4.90 -20.25 11.50
CA GLU A 226 3.53 -20.78 11.55
C GLU A 226 2.48 -19.67 11.32
N PRO A 227 1.49 -19.85 10.44
CA PRO A 227 0.46 -18.85 10.18
C PRO A 227 -0.32 -18.40 11.42
N ASN A 228 -0.53 -19.28 12.39
CA ASN A 228 -1.22 -18.89 13.64
C ASN A 228 -0.42 -17.90 14.48
N LYS A 229 0.92 -17.87 14.35
CA LYS A 229 1.82 -16.98 15.10
C LYS A 229 2.15 -15.72 14.33
N TYR A 230 2.44 -15.87 13.04
CA TYR A 230 2.94 -14.78 12.20
C TYR A 230 1.88 -14.23 11.24
N GLY A 231 0.68 -14.81 11.18
CA GLY A 231 -0.32 -14.46 10.16
C GLY A 231 0.26 -14.68 8.76
N ALA A 232 0.28 -13.62 7.96
CA ALA A 232 0.90 -13.62 6.64
C ALA A 232 2.44 -13.51 6.65
N GLY A 233 3.05 -13.19 7.79
CA GLY A 233 4.50 -13.01 7.94
C GLY A 233 4.88 -11.79 8.77
N ILE A 234 6.13 -11.34 8.66
CA ILE A 234 6.62 -10.12 9.31
C ILE A 234 6.33 -8.89 8.43
N LEU A 235 5.85 -7.82 9.04
CA LEU A 235 5.58 -6.52 8.43
C LEU A 235 6.73 -6.05 7.53
N SER A 236 6.38 -5.63 6.30
CA SER A 236 7.32 -5.02 5.35
C SER A 236 6.78 -3.69 4.85
N ALA A 237 7.39 -2.59 5.32
CA ALA A 237 7.00 -1.24 4.94
C ALA A 237 7.26 -0.96 3.46
N SER A 238 8.44 -1.32 2.95
CA SER A 238 8.80 -1.11 1.55
C SER A 238 7.90 -1.92 0.61
N GLY A 239 7.68 -3.21 0.92
CA GLY A 239 6.77 -4.06 0.15
C GLY A 239 5.34 -3.52 0.14
N ALA A 240 4.87 -2.99 1.28
CA ALA A 240 3.53 -2.42 1.40
C ALA A 240 3.36 -1.18 0.53
N VAL A 241 4.29 -0.23 0.59
CA VAL A 241 4.24 1.01 -0.21
C VAL A 241 4.36 0.70 -1.71
N SER A 242 5.28 -0.18 -2.11
CA SER A 242 5.39 -0.61 -3.51
C SER A 242 4.10 -1.25 -4.03
N LEU A 243 3.45 -2.09 -3.22
CA LEU A 243 2.19 -2.72 -3.60
C LEU A 243 1.02 -1.73 -3.61
N ALA A 244 0.99 -0.74 -2.70
CA ALA A 244 0.00 0.33 -2.69
C ALA A 244 0.06 1.18 -3.95
N ASN A 245 1.26 1.60 -4.34
CA ASN A 245 1.47 2.32 -5.60
C ASN A 245 0.98 1.50 -6.80
N ALA A 246 1.24 0.18 -6.78
CA ALA A 246 0.81 -0.71 -7.86
C ALA A 246 -0.70 -0.69 -8.09
N VAL A 247 -1.48 -0.52 -7.02
CA VAL A 247 -2.94 -0.47 -7.09
C VAL A 247 -3.42 0.83 -7.74
N GLU A 248 -2.85 1.97 -7.39
CA GLU A 248 -3.28 3.26 -7.93
C GLU A 248 -2.89 3.44 -9.39
N GLY A 249 -1.67 3.06 -9.77
CA GLY A 249 -1.30 3.15 -11.18
C GLY A 249 -2.09 2.16 -12.06
N VAL A 250 -2.59 1.04 -11.52
CA VAL A 250 -3.57 0.20 -12.22
C VAL A 250 -4.89 0.93 -12.46
N LYS A 251 -5.42 1.70 -11.49
CA LYS A 251 -6.65 2.48 -11.70
C LYS A 251 -6.48 3.53 -12.80
N LEU A 252 -5.40 4.32 -12.75
CA LEU A 252 -5.10 5.30 -13.79
C LEU A 252 -5.00 4.65 -15.16
N ARG A 253 -4.34 3.48 -15.22
CA ARG A 253 -4.21 2.69 -16.45
C ARG A 253 -5.56 2.30 -17.04
N HIS A 254 -6.50 1.82 -16.23
CA HIS A 254 -7.85 1.49 -16.70
C HIS A 254 -8.60 2.71 -17.23
N ILE A 255 -8.50 3.85 -16.54
CA ILE A 255 -9.14 5.11 -17.00
C ILE A 255 -8.60 5.53 -18.37
N LEU A 256 -7.29 5.52 -18.56
CA LEU A 256 -6.65 5.88 -19.82
C LEU A 256 -7.06 4.92 -20.96
N LEU A 257 -7.11 3.61 -20.68
CA LEU A 257 -7.54 2.63 -21.67
C LEU A 257 -9.00 2.84 -22.06
N PHE A 258 -9.93 2.85 -21.09
CA PHE A 258 -11.35 2.95 -21.39
C PHE A 258 -11.69 4.29 -22.05
N GLY A 259 -11.06 5.39 -21.59
CA GLY A 259 -11.15 6.68 -22.25
C GLY A 259 -10.66 6.66 -23.70
N GLY A 260 -9.47 6.07 -23.94
CA GLY A 260 -8.89 5.96 -25.29
C GLY A 260 -9.68 5.05 -26.23
N ALA A 261 -10.14 3.90 -25.75
CA ALA A 261 -10.98 2.97 -26.51
C ALA A 261 -12.34 3.60 -26.85
N PHE A 262 -12.94 4.32 -25.90
CA PHE A 262 -14.18 5.06 -26.12
C PHE A 262 -14.02 6.17 -27.16
N LEU A 263 -12.95 6.98 -27.06
CA LEU A 263 -12.58 8.01 -28.04
C LEU A 263 -12.42 7.42 -29.45
N LEU A 264 -11.72 6.28 -29.59
CA LEU A 264 -11.55 5.59 -30.88
C LEU A 264 -12.86 5.06 -31.46
N MET A 265 -13.82 4.67 -30.61
CA MET A 265 -15.14 4.24 -31.05
C MET A 265 -16.06 5.42 -31.42
N ALA A 266 -15.94 6.54 -30.72
CA ALA A 266 -16.82 7.71 -30.82
C ALA A 266 -16.43 8.73 -31.91
N ILE A 267 -15.13 9.02 -32.13
CA ILE A 267 -14.67 10.15 -32.98
C ILE A 267 -14.05 9.69 -34.32
N GLY A 268 -14.58 8.62 -34.93
CA GLY A 268 -14.06 8.10 -36.20
C GLY A 268 -14.91 8.49 -37.42
N PRO A 269 -14.32 8.92 -38.57
CA PRO A 269 -15.07 9.10 -39.80
C PRO A 269 -15.74 7.78 -40.20
N ARG A 270 -16.95 7.83 -40.82
CA ARG A 270 -17.82 6.69 -41.23
C ARG A 270 -17.02 5.42 -41.63
N ARG A 271 -16.60 4.62 -40.65
CA ARG A 271 -15.81 3.40 -40.85
C ARG A 271 -16.54 2.21 -40.22
N SER A 272 -16.34 1.05 -40.83
CA SER A 272 -16.87 -0.24 -40.38
C SER A 272 -16.60 -0.47 -38.89
N PHE A 273 -17.62 -0.97 -38.18
CA PHE A 273 -17.53 -1.37 -36.78
C PHE A 273 -16.34 -2.29 -36.53
N TRP A 274 -16.11 -3.28 -37.40
CA TRP A 274 -15.03 -4.27 -37.26
C TRP A 274 -13.64 -3.66 -37.27
N THR A 275 -13.43 -2.58 -38.04
CA THR A 275 -12.15 -1.87 -38.05
C THR A 275 -11.92 -1.12 -36.73
N ARG A 276 -12.97 -0.50 -36.17
CA ARG A 276 -12.90 0.19 -34.88
C ARG A 276 -12.69 -0.78 -33.72
N ALA A 277 -13.45 -1.88 -33.71
CA ALA A 277 -13.29 -2.96 -32.74
C ALA A 277 -11.89 -3.58 -32.79
N GLY A 278 -11.36 -3.84 -34.00
CA GLY A 278 -10.01 -4.35 -34.17
C GLY A 278 -8.92 -3.38 -33.69
N MET A 279 -9.07 -2.07 -33.94
CA MET A 279 -8.13 -1.06 -33.44
C MET A 279 -8.21 -0.90 -31.92
N ALA A 280 -9.42 -0.91 -31.33
CA ALA A 280 -9.60 -0.87 -29.88
C ALA A 280 -9.01 -2.12 -29.21
N GLY A 281 -9.21 -3.30 -29.80
CA GLY A 281 -8.58 -4.55 -29.36
C GLY A 281 -7.05 -4.48 -29.43
N ALA A 282 -6.49 -3.99 -30.54
CA ALA A 282 -5.04 -3.83 -30.68
C ALA A 282 -4.45 -2.82 -29.68
N LEU A 283 -5.13 -1.70 -29.42
CA LEU A 283 -4.77 -0.75 -28.36
C LEU A 283 -4.77 -1.43 -26.99
N GLY A 284 -5.83 -2.20 -26.67
CA GLY A 284 -5.94 -2.96 -25.42
C GLY A 284 -4.85 -4.00 -25.24
N VAL A 285 -4.52 -4.75 -26.30
CA VAL A 285 -3.42 -5.74 -26.27
C VAL A 285 -2.07 -5.04 -26.10
N GLY A 286 -1.85 -3.89 -26.73
CA GLY A 286 -0.61 -3.10 -26.52
C GLY A 286 -0.53 -2.55 -25.10
N PHE A 287 -1.66 -2.17 -24.54
CA PHE A 287 -1.75 -1.56 -23.23
C PHE A 287 -1.65 -2.57 -22.07
N PHE A 288 -2.21 -3.78 -22.18
CA PHE A 288 -2.17 -4.78 -21.10
C PHE A 288 -1.29 -6.00 -21.39
N GLY A 289 -0.90 -6.21 -22.65
CA GLY A 289 -0.12 -7.40 -23.03
C GLY A 289 1.22 -7.50 -22.32
N ALA A 290 1.85 -6.36 -22.02
CA ALA A 290 3.11 -6.32 -21.27
C ALA A 290 2.93 -6.78 -19.81
N ASP A 291 1.86 -6.33 -19.13
CA ASP A 291 1.55 -6.73 -17.76
C ASP A 291 1.14 -8.21 -17.68
N ALA A 292 0.35 -8.69 -18.63
CA ALA A 292 -0.02 -10.10 -18.74
C ALA A 292 1.22 -10.98 -18.91
N ALA A 293 2.18 -10.56 -19.75
CA ALA A 293 3.44 -11.29 -19.90
C ALA A 293 4.30 -11.22 -18.62
N ALA A 294 4.36 -10.07 -17.94
CA ALA A 294 5.09 -9.93 -16.68
C ALA A 294 4.53 -10.83 -15.56
N SER A 295 3.21 -11.05 -15.54
CA SER A 295 2.56 -11.98 -14.60
C SER A 295 2.96 -13.44 -14.85
N VAL A 296 3.35 -13.78 -16.08
CA VAL A 296 3.79 -15.13 -16.48
C VAL A 296 5.29 -15.32 -16.24
N PHE A 297 6.11 -14.32 -16.56
CA PHE A 297 7.58 -14.44 -16.51
C PHE A 297 8.20 -13.95 -15.19
N GLY A 298 7.43 -13.29 -14.32
CA GLY A 298 7.90 -12.65 -13.09
C GLY A 298 8.39 -11.21 -13.32
N ALA A 299 8.20 -10.34 -12.32
CA ALA A 299 8.44 -8.89 -12.44
C ALA A 299 9.90 -8.52 -12.79
N ASN A 300 10.87 -9.28 -12.30
CA ASN A 300 12.31 -9.02 -12.51
C ASN A 300 12.90 -9.80 -13.70
N SER A 301 12.07 -10.37 -14.57
CA SER A 301 12.55 -11.15 -15.71
C SER A 301 13.16 -10.25 -16.79
N PRO A 302 14.36 -10.58 -17.33
CA PRO A 302 14.91 -9.88 -18.49
C PRO A 302 13.99 -9.92 -19.71
N TRP A 303 13.09 -10.90 -19.80
CA TRP A 303 12.07 -11.00 -20.84
C TRP A 303 11.09 -9.82 -20.83
N ASN A 304 10.93 -9.12 -19.70
CA ASN A 304 10.11 -7.92 -19.62
C ASN A 304 10.70 -6.77 -20.46
N LEU A 305 12.00 -6.77 -20.77
CA LEU A 305 12.56 -5.79 -21.70
C LEU A 305 11.98 -5.92 -23.11
N LEU A 306 11.56 -7.12 -23.53
CA LEU A 306 10.98 -7.31 -24.87
C LEU A 306 9.48 -6.99 -24.89
N THR A 307 8.76 -7.29 -23.81
CA THR A 307 7.30 -7.11 -23.73
C THR A 307 6.90 -5.66 -23.48
N PHE A 308 7.75 -4.89 -22.79
CA PHE A 308 7.62 -3.45 -22.60
C PHE A 308 8.29 -2.63 -23.71
N SER A 309 8.68 -3.25 -24.84
CA SER A 309 9.44 -2.58 -25.89
C SER A 309 8.62 -2.28 -27.15
N ALA A 310 8.99 -1.17 -27.80
CA ALA A 310 8.55 -0.82 -29.15
C ALA A 310 9.09 -1.77 -30.24
N VAL A 311 9.97 -2.73 -29.91
CA VAL A 311 10.50 -3.74 -30.84
C VAL A 311 9.40 -4.60 -31.45
N LEU A 312 8.48 -5.14 -30.65
CA LEU A 312 7.38 -5.96 -31.16
C LEU A 312 6.47 -5.18 -32.12
N PRO A 313 6.01 -3.95 -31.78
CA PRO A 313 5.31 -3.10 -32.75
C PRO A 313 6.14 -2.80 -34.01
N ALA A 314 7.45 -2.58 -33.90
CA ALA A 314 8.30 -2.30 -35.05
C ALA A 314 8.39 -3.49 -36.01
N VAL A 315 8.61 -4.70 -35.48
CA VAL A 315 8.66 -5.94 -36.27
C VAL A 315 7.31 -6.21 -36.94
N ALA A 316 6.21 -6.07 -36.19
CA ALA A 316 4.86 -6.21 -36.73
C ALA A 316 4.60 -5.19 -37.86
N TYR A 317 5.07 -3.96 -37.72
CA TYR A 317 4.88 -2.90 -38.71
C TYR A 317 5.64 -3.20 -40.01
N LEU A 318 6.85 -3.74 -39.91
CA LEU A 318 7.64 -4.18 -41.06
C LEU A 318 6.96 -5.31 -41.83
N GLY A 319 6.36 -6.28 -41.13
CA GLY A 319 5.57 -7.36 -41.74
C GLY A 319 4.24 -6.89 -42.34
N ALA A 320 3.59 -5.90 -41.70
CA ALA A 320 2.31 -5.35 -42.11
C ALA A 320 2.37 -4.38 -43.31
N ARG A 321 3.56 -4.17 -43.91
CA ARG A 321 3.80 -3.13 -44.93
C ARG A 321 2.85 -3.16 -46.15
N LYS A 322 2.16 -4.27 -46.42
CA LYS A 322 1.25 -4.43 -47.56
C LYS A 322 -0.24 -4.30 -47.24
N SER A 323 -0.65 -4.22 -45.98
CA SER A 323 -2.07 -4.14 -45.58
C SER A 323 -2.38 -2.89 -44.77
N LEU A 324 -3.31 -2.08 -45.27
CA LEU A 324 -3.76 -0.85 -44.62
C LEU A 324 -4.40 -1.12 -43.24
N GLY A 325 -5.16 -2.20 -43.11
CA GLY A 325 -5.77 -2.62 -41.85
C GLY A 325 -4.71 -3.04 -40.83
N ALA A 326 -3.74 -3.86 -41.26
CA ALA A 326 -2.67 -4.32 -40.40
C ALA A 326 -1.79 -3.16 -39.91
N ALA A 327 -1.42 -2.22 -40.78
CA ALA A 327 -0.63 -1.04 -40.39
C ALA A 327 -1.33 -0.22 -39.30
N LYS A 328 -2.66 -0.01 -39.41
CA LYS A 328 -3.45 0.72 -38.40
C LYS A 328 -3.54 -0.03 -37.07
N MET A 329 -3.74 -1.35 -37.11
CA MET A 329 -3.75 -2.17 -35.89
C MET A 329 -2.39 -2.16 -35.20
N THR A 330 -1.29 -2.21 -35.95
CA THR A 330 0.05 -2.08 -35.38
C THR A 330 0.32 -0.70 -34.79
N GLY A 331 -0.15 0.37 -35.43
CA GLY A 331 -0.05 1.72 -34.86
C GLY A 331 -0.85 1.88 -33.56
N ALA A 332 -2.05 1.29 -33.50
CA ALA A 332 -2.87 1.25 -32.28
C ALA A 332 -2.19 0.42 -31.18
N PHE A 333 -1.61 -0.72 -31.52
CA PHE A 333 -0.82 -1.54 -30.60
C PHE A 333 0.40 -0.78 -30.05
N ALA A 334 1.18 -0.11 -30.92
CA ALA A 334 2.31 0.71 -30.53
C ALA A 334 1.88 1.84 -29.57
N LEU A 335 0.78 2.52 -29.89
CA LEU A 335 0.23 3.55 -29.01
C LEU A 335 -0.18 2.99 -27.65
N GLY A 336 -0.82 1.82 -27.62
CA GLY A 336 -1.14 1.12 -26.37
C GLY A 336 0.09 0.86 -25.50
N VAL A 337 1.19 0.39 -26.10
CA VAL A 337 2.47 0.19 -25.41
C VAL A 337 3.03 1.51 -24.87
N ALA A 338 3.00 2.59 -25.67
CA ALA A 338 3.49 3.90 -25.25
C ALA A 338 2.72 4.46 -24.05
N VAL A 339 1.38 4.34 -24.05
CA VAL A 339 0.56 4.81 -22.94
C VAL A 339 0.77 3.94 -21.70
N ASN A 340 0.94 2.61 -21.85
CA ASN A 340 1.27 1.73 -20.72
C ASN A 340 2.62 2.11 -20.08
N LEU A 341 3.65 2.37 -20.89
CA LEU A 341 4.97 2.82 -20.42
C LEU A 341 4.89 4.16 -19.71
N TRP A 342 4.18 5.13 -20.29
CA TRP A 342 3.99 6.45 -19.67
C TRP A 342 3.24 6.35 -18.34
N ALA A 343 2.14 5.60 -18.30
CA ALA A 343 1.37 5.39 -17.09
C ALA A 343 2.15 4.62 -16.03
N GLY A 344 2.98 3.65 -16.44
CA GLY A 344 3.89 2.95 -15.53
C GLY A 344 4.93 3.91 -14.96
N TRP A 345 5.53 4.76 -15.80
CA TRP A 345 6.58 5.68 -15.38
C TRP A 345 6.07 6.76 -14.43
N HIS A 346 4.88 7.32 -14.69
CA HIS A 346 4.32 8.37 -13.85
C HIS A 346 3.89 7.88 -12.46
N ASN A 347 3.65 6.58 -12.28
CA ASN A 347 3.20 5.98 -11.02
C ASN A 347 4.27 5.11 -10.35
N ASP A 348 5.53 5.18 -10.79
CA ASP A 348 6.63 4.32 -10.32
C ASP A 348 6.36 2.80 -10.42
N LEU A 349 5.48 2.41 -11.35
CA LEU A 349 5.01 1.03 -11.58
C LEU A 349 5.64 0.34 -12.76
N THR A 350 6.57 0.99 -13.46
CA THR A 350 7.35 0.25 -14.44
C THR A 350 8.09 -0.87 -13.69
N PRO A 351 8.23 -2.06 -14.29
CA PRO A 351 8.94 -3.19 -13.66
C PRO A 351 10.45 -2.94 -13.46
N PHE A 352 10.90 -1.69 -13.62
CA PHE A 352 12.30 -1.26 -13.65
C PHE A 352 12.65 -0.30 -12.51
N THR A 353 11.74 -0.03 -11.56
CA THR A 353 12.04 0.72 -10.33
C THR A 353 12.70 -0.14 -9.25
N SER A 354 12.85 -1.45 -9.49
CA SER A 354 13.63 -2.35 -8.62
C SER A 354 15.14 -2.22 -8.85
N TYR A 355 15.94 -2.54 -7.81
CA TYR A 355 17.41 -2.46 -7.81
C TYR A 355 18.12 -3.19 -8.97
N ALA A 356 17.43 -4.09 -9.68
CA ALA A 356 17.99 -4.93 -10.74
C ALA A 356 18.38 -4.18 -12.02
N PHE A 357 17.76 -3.03 -12.32
CA PHE A 357 18.02 -2.25 -13.55
C PHE A 357 18.64 -0.86 -13.32
N GLY A 358 18.67 -0.39 -12.06
CA GLY A 358 19.38 0.81 -11.64
C GLY A 358 19.01 2.08 -12.44
N SER A 359 19.99 2.97 -12.64
CA SER A 359 19.82 4.26 -13.32
C SER A 359 19.53 4.16 -14.83
N ALA A 360 19.57 2.96 -15.43
CA ALA A 360 19.32 2.74 -16.85
C ALA A 360 17.82 2.62 -17.20
N ALA A 361 16.94 2.47 -16.21
CA ALA A 361 15.50 2.29 -16.39
C ALA A 361 14.80 3.49 -17.06
N THR A 362 15.13 4.71 -16.62
CA THR A 362 14.50 5.95 -17.10
C THR A 362 14.85 6.26 -18.57
N PRO A 363 16.14 6.26 -18.97
CA PRO A 363 16.51 6.48 -20.38
C PRO A 363 15.89 5.44 -21.32
N TRP A 364 15.85 4.18 -20.90
CA TRP A 364 15.27 3.09 -21.69
C TRP A 364 13.76 3.26 -21.92
N THR A 365 13.03 3.65 -20.86
CA THR A 365 11.58 3.86 -20.92
C THR A 365 11.24 5.00 -21.87
N LEU A 366 11.95 6.13 -21.77
CA LEU A 366 11.76 7.29 -22.64
C LEU A 366 12.04 6.96 -24.11
N MET A 367 13.09 6.18 -24.38
CA MET A 367 13.42 5.77 -25.75
C MET A 367 12.34 4.88 -26.37
N ASN A 368 11.77 3.95 -25.60
CA ASN A 368 10.70 3.07 -26.08
C ASN A 368 9.38 3.83 -26.30
N MET A 369 9.04 4.78 -25.42
CA MET A 369 7.89 5.67 -25.63
C MET A 369 8.03 6.47 -26.93
N GLY A 370 9.19 7.08 -27.17
CA GLY A 370 9.46 7.83 -28.40
C GLY A 370 9.35 6.95 -29.65
N ALA A 371 9.96 5.76 -29.63
CA ALA A 371 9.90 4.81 -30.74
C ALA A 371 8.46 4.37 -31.06
N ALA A 372 7.67 4.04 -30.04
CA ALA A 372 6.28 3.65 -30.19
C ALA A 372 5.42 4.78 -30.78
N PHE A 373 5.65 6.03 -30.36
CA PHE A 373 4.98 7.19 -30.92
C PHE A 373 5.31 7.41 -32.41
N VAL A 374 6.57 7.23 -32.79
CA VAL A 374 7.01 7.31 -34.20
C VAL A 374 6.30 6.25 -35.05
N ILE A 375 6.22 5.00 -34.57
CA ILE A 375 5.54 3.89 -35.28
C ILE A 375 4.05 4.20 -35.47
N ALA A 376 3.37 4.69 -34.43
CA ALA A 376 1.96 5.07 -34.51
C ALA A 376 1.70 6.17 -35.55
N ASN A 377 2.56 7.20 -35.59
CA ASN A 377 2.45 8.30 -36.55
C ASN A 377 2.73 7.86 -38.00
N PHE A 378 3.77 7.04 -38.23
CA PHE A 378 4.06 6.50 -39.55
C PHE A 378 2.92 5.62 -40.09
N ALA A 379 2.31 4.80 -39.23
CA ALA A 379 1.13 4.03 -39.59
C ALA A 379 -0.05 4.94 -40.00
N GLY A 380 -0.25 6.06 -39.30
CA GLY A 380 -1.23 7.09 -39.65
C GLY A 380 -0.96 7.75 -41.00
N TRP A 381 0.26 8.23 -41.24
CA TRP A 381 0.65 8.89 -42.49
C TRP A 381 0.54 7.97 -43.71
N LYS A 382 1.01 6.72 -43.58
CA LYS A 382 0.90 5.73 -44.66
C LYS A 382 -0.56 5.40 -44.97
N ALA A 383 -1.43 5.43 -43.96
CA ALA A 383 -2.84 5.24 -44.17
C ALA A 383 -3.49 6.36 -45.00
N VAL A 384 -3.06 7.61 -44.80
CA VAL A 384 -3.50 8.76 -45.60
C VAL A 384 -3.03 8.62 -47.06
N LYS A 385 -1.76 8.25 -47.27
CA LYS A 385 -1.17 8.11 -48.61
C LYS A 385 -1.79 6.97 -49.43
N LEU A 386 -2.15 5.86 -48.79
CA LEU A 386 -2.80 4.72 -49.45
C LEU A 386 -4.30 4.96 -49.72
N SER A 387 -4.98 5.81 -48.93
CA SER A 387 -6.39 6.17 -49.17
C SER A 387 -6.59 7.24 -50.24
N GLY A 388 -5.56 8.04 -50.55
CA GLY A 388 -5.62 9.09 -51.58
C GLY A 388 -5.34 8.60 -53.01
N GLY A 389 -5.17 7.29 -53.22
CA GLY A 389 -4.82 6.70 -54.52
C GLY A 389 -5.98 6.29 -55.42
N THR A 390 -7.23 6.60 -55.07
CA THR A 390 -8.43 6.24 -55.86
C THR A 390 -9.26 7.47 -56.26
N GLU A 391 -8.59 8.49 -56.80
CA GLU A 391 -9.23 9.48 -57.69
C GLU A 391 -8.43 9.58 -58.98
N THR A 392 -8.39 8.49 -59.76
CA THR A 392 -8.24 8.61 -61.21
C THR A 392 -9.64 8.90 -61.77
N VAL A 393 -9.98 10.18 -61.91
CA VAL A 393 -11.05 10.59 -62.83
C VAL A 393 -10.54 10.27 -64.24
N ALA A 394 -11.09 9.18 -64.77
CA ALA A 394 -10.92 8.78 -66.15
C ALA A 394 -11.47 9.90 -67.07
N ALA A 395 -10.72 10.16 -68.13
CA ALA A 395 -11.18 10.97 -69.26
C ALA A 395 -12.46 10.37 -69.86
N LYS A 396 -13.55 11.14 -69.86
CA LYS A 396 -14.41 11.43 -71.01
C LYS A 396 -15.32 12.61 -70.72
#